data_AF-A0A7J4IGD5-F1
#
_entry.id   AF-A0A7J4IGD5-F1
#
_cell.length_a   1.000
_cell.length_b   1.000
_cell.length_c   1.000
_cell.angle_alpha   90.00
_cell.angle_beta   90.00
_cell.angle_gamma   90.00
#
_symmetry.space_group_name_H-M   'P 1'
#
loop_
_entity.id
_entity.type
_entity.pdbx_description
1 polymer ?
#
loop_
_entity_poly.entity_id
_entity_poly.type
_entity_poly.pdbx_seq_one_letter_code
_entity_poly.pdbx_strand_id
1 'polypeptide(L)'
;MADSWKSAKEEAVQRAYPFVCHDLERGTYGACRREDDCGHFTVGRWVAHRAVCAKAELTPEEMAAKEAAYLAEHPESAAKPAQ
;
A
#
# COMPACT_ATOMS: atom_id res chain seq x y z
N MET A 1 2.07 5.16 -10.30
CA MET A 1 2.37 3.86 -9.66
C MET A 1 3.83 3.94 -9.28
N ALA A 2 4.07 3.96 -7.99
CA ALA A 2 5.36 4.17 -7.38
C ALA A 2 6.01 2.82 -7.04
N ASP A 3 7.33 2.81 -7.13
CA ASP A 3 8.21 1.70 -6.78
C ASP A 3 8.76 1.80 -5.35
N SER A 4 8.43 2.88 -4.62
CA SER A 4 8.85 3.09 -3.23
C SER A 4 7.90 3.99 -2.44
N TRP A 5 7.98 3.91 -1.11
CA TRP A 5 7.30 4.84 -0.18
C TRP A 5 7.62 6.31 -0.48
N LYS A 6 8.84 6.59 -0.93
CA LYS A 6 9.27 7.95 -1.32
C LYS A 6 8.46 8.44 -2.52
N SER A 7 8.45 7.68 -3.62
CA SER A 7 7.71 8.04 -4.82
C SER A 7 6.20 8.12 -4.55
N ALA A 8 5.66 7.22 -3.73
CA ALA A 8 4.24 7.27 -3.33
C ALA A 8 3.91 8.51 -2.50
N LYS A 9 4.81 8.92 -1.60
CA LYS A 9 4.67 10.15 -0.84
C LYS A 9 4.72 11.38 -1.75
N GLU A 10 5.64 11.41 -2.72
CA GLU A 10 5.71 12.50 -3.71
C GLU A 10 4.41 12.59 -4.52
N GLU A 11 3.87 11.46 -5.00
CA GLU A 11 2.56 11.40 -5.66
C GLU A 11 1.43 11.91 -4.73
N ALA A 12 1.47 11.54 -3.43
CA ALA A 12 0.46 11.96 -2.46
C ALA A 12 0.54 13.47 -2.18
N VAL A 13 1.74 14.03 -2.06
CA VAL A 13 1.93 15.48 -1.89
C VAL A 13 1.45 16.24 -3.14
N GLN A 14 1.82 15.78 -4.34
CA GLN A 14 1.40 16.41 -5.60
C GLN A 14 -0.12 16.39 -5.79
N ARG A 15 -0.77 15.30 -5.36
CA ARG A 15 -2.22 15.12 -5.50
C ARG A 15 -3.02 15.57 -4.28
N ALA A 16 -2.34 16.10 -3.25
CA ALA A 16 -2.90 16.45 -1.95
C ALA A 16 -3.68 15.30 -1.27
N TYR A 17 -3.16 14.08 -1.37
CA TYR A 17 -3.76 12.90 -0.76
C TYR A 17 -3.23 12.70 0.67
N PRO A 18 -4.11 12.41 1.63
CA PRO A 18 -3.72 12.25 3.03
C PRO A 18 -2.98 10.93 3.32
N PHE A 19 -3.08 9.94 2.42
CA PHE A 19 -2.52 8.62 2.62
C PHE A 19 -1.72 8.12 1.41
N VAL A 20 -0.87 7.14 1.70
CA VAL A 20 -0.15 6.32 0.74
C VAL A 20 -0.41 4.86 1.08
N CYS A 21 -0.37 3.99 0.09
CA CYS A 21 -0.53 2.57 0.25
C CYS A 21 0.60 1.80 -0.43
N HIS A 22 0.90 0.63 0.14
CA HIS A 22 1.67 -0.42 -0.51
C HIS A 22 0.76 -1.61 -0.73
N ASP A 23 0.48 -1.91 -1.99
CA ASP A 23 -0.22 -3.10 -2.43
C ASP A 23 0.72 -4.30 -2.33
N LEU A 24 0.51 -5.19 -1.36
CA LEU A 24 1.35 -6.36 -1.12
C LEU A 24 1.14 -7.46 -2.16
N GLU A 25 -0.03 -7.51 -2.79
CA GLU A 25 -0.35 -8.49 -3.83
C GLU A 25 0.43 -8.17 -5.12
N ARG A 26 0.52 -6.89 -5.48
CA ARG A 26 1.25 -6.43 -6.67
C ARG A 26 2.68 -5.97 -6.39
N GLY A 27 3.03 -5.73 -5.13
CA GLY A 27 4.30 -5.15 -4.72
C GLY A 27 4.47 -3.70 -5.20
N THR A 28 3.37 -2.94 -5.28
CA THR A 28 3.37 -1.58 -5.85
C THR A 28 2.93 -0.55 -4.82
N TYR A 29 3.57 0.62 -4.84
CA TYR A 29 3.23 1.72 -3.96
C TYR A 29 2.36 2.76 -4.69
N GLY A 30 1.57 3.51 -3.95
CA GLY A 30 0.74 4.55 -4.54
C GLY A 30 0.21 5.54 -3.52
N ALA A 31 -0.21 6.70 -4.01
CA ALA A 31 -1.01 7.64 -3.24
C ALA A 31 -2.45 7.14 -3.18
N CYS A 32 -3.07 7.23 -2.01
CA CYS A 32 -4.39 6.68 -1.73
C CYS A 32 -5.28 7.73 -1.07
N ARG A 33 -6.51 7.91 -1.55
CA ARG A 33 -7.54 8.54 -0.71
C ARG A 33 -8.06 7.43 0.19
N ARG A 34 -8.31 7.70 1.47
CA ARG A 34 -8.75 6.68 2.45
C ARG A 34 -9.97 5.85 1.98
N GLU A 35 -10.72 6.40 1.04
CA GLU A 35 -11.93 5.84 0.43
C GLU A 35 -11.65 5.01 -0.84
N ASP A 36 -10.41 4.94 -1.32
CA ASP A 36 -10.04 4.10 -2.46
C ASP A 36 -9.93 2.63 -2.02
N ASP A 37 -10.78 1.78 -2.60
CA ASP A 37 -10.66 0.34 -2.47
C ASP A 37 -9.44 -0.17 -3.26
N CYS A 38 -8.46 -0.76 -2.56
CA CYS A 38 -7.34 -1.45 -3.20
C CYS A 38 -7.77 -2.86 -3.59
N GLY A 39 -7.90 -3.13 -4.89
CA GLY A 39 -8.29 -4.45 -5.38
C GLY A 39 -8.34 -4.51 -6.90
N HIS A 40 -8.74 -5.67 -7.41
CA HIS A 40 -8.96 -5.88 -8.83
C HIS A 40 -10.22 -6.70 -9.09
N PHE A 41 -10.78 -6.57 -10.30
CA PHE A 41 -11.83 -7.45 -10.76
C PHE A 41 -11.24 -8.69 -11.43
N THR A 42 -11.62 -9.87 -10.94
CA THR A 42 -11.30 -11.16 -11.54
C THR A 42 -12.59 -11.95 -11.75
N VAL A 43 -12.86 -12.33 -13.00
CA VAL A 43 -14.04 -13.14 -13.39
C VAL A 43 -15.36 -12.58 -12.83
N GLY A 44 -15.55 -11.26 -12.96
CA GLY A 44 -16.77 -10.58 -12.51
C GLY A 44 -16.94 -10.45 -10.99
N ARG A 45 -15.90 -10.75 -10.20
CA ARG A 45 -15.88 -10.54 -8.74
C ARG A 45 -14.78 -9.55 -8.36
N TRP A 46 -15.07 -8.68 -7.40
CA TRP A 46 -14.05 -7.83 -6.79
C TRP A 46 -13.22 -8.65 -5.80
N VAL A 47 -11.90 -8.60 -5.96
CA VAL A 47 -10.92 -9.21 -5.06
C VAL A 47 -10.16 -8.08 -4.40
N ALA A 48 -10.42 -7.87 -3.12
CA ALA A 48 -9.69 -6.90 -2.32
C ALA A 48 -8.24 -7.34 -2.15
N HIS A 49 -7.31 -6.41 -2.36
CA HIS A 49 -5.90 -6.65 -2.11
C HIS A 49 -5.57 -6.43 -0.64
N ARG A 50 -4.54 -7.15 -0.20
CA ARG A 50 -3.87 -6.83 1.05
C ARG A 50 -2.95 -5.65 0.78
N ALA A 51 -3.24 -4.53 1.42
CA ALA A 51 -2.45 -3.31 1.27
C ALA A 51 -2.15 -2.70 2.65
N VAL A 52 -0.94 -2.18 2.80
CA VAL A 52 -0.54 -1.41 3.99
C VAL A 52 -0.80 0.06 3.68
N CYS A 53 -1.70 0.69 4.42
CA CYS A 53 -1.97 2.13 4.30
C CYS A 53 -1.23 2.90 5.40
N ALA A 54 -0.49 3.93 5.00
CA ALA A 54 0.21 4.85 5.88
C ALA A 54 -0.18 6.30 5.58
N LYS A 55 -0.02 7.20 6.57
CA LYS A 55 -0.25 8.64 6.37
C LYS A 55 0.87 9.23 5.54
N ALA A 56 0.52 10.05 4.54
CA ALA A 56 1.50 10.74 3.69
C ALA A 56 2.38 11.74 4.48
N GLU A 57 1.93 12.16 5.67
CA GLU A 57 2.68 13.01 6.60
C GLU A 57 3.95 12.34 7.14
N LEU A 58 3.94 11.01 7.30
CA LEU A 58 5.08 10.25 7.83
C LEU A 58 6.29 10.32 6.89
N THR A 59 7.49 10.11 7.41
CA THR A 59 8.69 9.94 6.57
C THR A 59 8.67 8.57 5.90
N PRO A 60 9.28 8.42 4.71
CA PRO A 60 9.39 7.11 4.04
C PRO A 60 10.02 6.03 4.93
N GLU A 61 10.96 6.41 5.81
CA GLU A 61 11.60 5.52 6.78
C GLU A 61 10.62 5.04 7.86
N GLU A 62 9.79 5.94 8.41
CA GLU A 62 8.74 5.56 9.36
C GLU A 62 7.66 4.68 8.71
N MET A 63 7.32 4.93 7.45
CA MET A 63 6.38 4.08 6.69
C MET A 63 6.95 2.68 6.52
N ALA A 64 8.21 2.58 6.09
CA ALA A 64 8.90 1.30 5.95
C ALA A 64 9.03 0.55 7.29
N ALA A 65 9.32 1.27 8.39
CA ALA A 65 9.38 0.67 9.72
C ALA A 65 8.02 0.12 10.18
N LYS A 66 6.93 0.85 9.92
CA LYS A 66 5.56 0.40 10.23
C LYS A 66 5.14 -0.77 9.37
N GLU A 67 5.49 -0.76 8.09
CA GLU A 67 5.25 -1.89 7.19
C GLU A 67 6.02 -3.12 7.67
N ALA A 68 7.30 -2.99 7.99
CA ALA A 68 8.11 -4.10 8.48
C ALA A 68 7.54 -4.66 9.80
N ALA A 69 7.09 -3.80 10.72
CA ALA A 69 6.41 -4.22 11.94
C ALA A 69 5.11 -4.98 11.64
N TYR A 70 4.28 -4.45 10.73
CA TYR A 70 3.04 -5.11 10.32
C TYR A 70 3.30 -6.48 9.70
N LEU A 71 4.29 -6.60 8.80
CA LEU A 71 4.66 -7.87 8.17
C LEU A 71 5.29 -8.87 9.16
N ALA A 72 5.96 -8.37 10.20
CA ALA A 72 6.49 -9.21 11.27
C ALA A 72 5.37 -9.75 12.19
N GLU A 73 4.33 -8.95 12.46
CA GLU A 73 3.14 -9.35 13.22
C GLU A 73 2.19 -10.23 12.40
N HIS A 74 2.14 -10.01 11.08
CA HIS A 74 1.25 -10.68 10.13
C HIS A 74 2.04 -11.36 8.99
N PRO A 75 2.79 -12.43 9.29
CA PRO A 75 3.56 -13.15 8.28
C PRO A 75 2.68 -13.75 7.17
N GLU A 76 1.38 -13.99 7.43
CA GLU A 76 0.40 -14.38 6.41
C GLU A 76 0.24 -13.34 5.30
N SER A 77 0.46 -12.05 5.61
CA SER A 77 0.38 -10.94 4.65
C SER A 77 1.67 -10.80 3.84
N ALA A 78 2.80 -11.26 4.37
CA ALA A 78 4.07 -11.35 3.64
C ALA A 78 4.12 -12.53 2.67
N ALA A 79 3.38 -13.61 2.96
CA ALA A 79 3.22 -14.73 2.07
C ALA A 79 2.34 -14.33 0.88
N LYS A 80 2.97 -14.09 -0.28
CA LYS A 80 2.27 -14.02 -1.58
C LYS A 80 1.29 -15.19 -1.66
N PRO A 81 0.03 -14.98 -2.07
CA PRO A 81 -0.83 -16.10 -2.36
C PRO A 81 -0.13 -16.92 -3.45
N ALA A 82 0.12 -18.20 -3.16
CA ALA A 82 0.49 -19.16 -4.18
C ALA A 82 -0.65 -19.15 -5.20
N GLN A 83 -0.36 -18.64 -6.40
CA GLN A 83 -1.26 -18.72 -7.56
C GLN A 83 -1.53 -20.18 -7.92
#